data_AF-A0A562ZEY7-F1
#
_entry.id   AF-A0A562ZEY7-F1
#
_cell.length_a   1.000
_cell.length_b   1.000
_cell.length_c   1.000
_cell.angle_alpha   90.00
_cell.angle_beta   90.00
_cell.angle_gamma   90.00
#
_symmetry.space_group_name_H-M   'P 1'
#
loop_
_entity.id
_entity.type
_entity.pdbx_description
1 polymer ?
#
loop_
_entity_poly.entity_id
_entity_poly.type
_entity_poly.pdbx_seq_one_letter_code
_entity_poly.pdbx_strand_id
1 'polypeptide(L)'
;MLYATVKNPNPTCRGWGLVAALEVVNVFASHEEAARWFQDRNVPLPSNCIVEGNDCKPLHLTTGLPADNGNPQQNWSQGGEPPRTLAEWDAHYWYRASKHTKFAVCKHLIPARLRDAPFYTTELEGCFDTGEVPFTRFRAAKISEAEFNRVARLMV
;
A
#
# COMPACT_ATOMS: atom_id res chain seq x y z
N MET A 1 11.08 2.69 -10.54
CA MET A 1 9.74 2.61 -11.21
C MET A 1 8.74 3.42 -10.40
N LEU A 2 7.86 4.21 -11.02
CA LEU A 2 6.91 5.07 -10.32
C LEU A 2 5.54 4.43 -10.16
N TYR A 3 4.95 4.59 -8.99
CA TYR A 3 3.60 4.12 -8.66
C TYR A 3 2.83 5.21 -7.93
N ALA A 4 1.55 5.36 -8.27
CA ALA A 4 0.63 6.23 -7.55
C ALA A 4 -0.54 5.44 -6.99
N THR A 5 -1.00 5.87 -5.82
CA THR A 5 -2.25 5.43 -5.22
C THR A 5 -3.10 6.63 -4.84
N VAL A 6 -4.36 6.58 -5.27
CA VAL A 6 -5.40 7.46 -4.78
C VAL A 6 -6.40 6.67 -3.93
N LYS A 7 -7.12 7.37 -3.05
CA LYS A 7 -8.23 6.83 -2.27
C LYS A 7 -9.51 7.55 -2.67
N ASN A 8 -10.57 6.74 -2.75
CA ASN A 8 -11.93 7.13 -3.12
C ASN A 8 -12.39 8.37 -2.33
N PRO A 9 -13.35 9.15 -2.87
CA PRO A 9 -13.83 10.34 -2.19
C PRO A 9 -14.34 10.00 -0.80
N ASN A 10 -13.90 10.82 0.17
CA ASN A 10 -14.56 10.92 1.46
C ASN A 10 -16.03 11.32 1.20
N PRO A 11 -17.04 10.69 1.83
CA PRO A 11 -18.43 11.11 1.70
C PRO A 11 -18.67 12.61 1.92
N THR A 12 -17.78 13.27 2.68
CA THR A 12 -17.86 14.72 2.97
C THR A 12 -17.13 15.61 1.97
N CYS A 13 -16.30 15.06 1.08
CA CYS A 13 -15.51 15.81 0.10
C CYS A 13 -15.72 15.18 -1.28
N ARG A 14 -16.33 15.92 -2.22
CA ARG A 14 -16.65 15.45 -3.59
C ARG A 14 -15.40 15.31 -4.49
N GLY A 15 -14.30 14.74 -3.99
CA GLY A 15 -13.02 14.69 -4.68
C GLY A 15 -12.10 13.55 -4.24
N TRP A 16 -11.10 13.25 -5.06
CA TRP A 16 -10.09 12.23 -4.82
C TRP A 16 -8.98 12.74 -3.92
N GLY A 17 -8.47 11.87 -3.04
CA GLY A 17 -7.26 12.13 -2.28
C GLY A 17 -6.10 11.28 -2.83
N LEU A 18 -5.00 11.91 -3.26
CA LEU A 18 -3.76 11.18 -3.51
C LEU A 18 -3.19 10.75 -2.14
N VAL A 19 -3.01 9.44 -1.97
CA VAL A 19 -2.54 8.86 -0.71
C VAL A 19 -1.03 8.73 -0.69
N ALA A 20 -0.44 8.32 -1.82
CA ALA A 20 0.99 8.21 -1.96
C ALA A 20 1.40 8.22 -3.44
N ALA A 21 2.58 8.78 -3.69
CA ALA A 21 3.37 8.52 -4.89
C ALA A 21 4.71 7.95 -4.44
N LEU A 22 5.05 6.79 -4.98
CA LEU A 22 6.17 5.95 -4.56
C LEU A 22 7.08 5.67 -5.74
N GLU A 23 8.38 5.71 -5.49
CA GLU A 23 9.39 5.20 -6.41
C GLU A 23 9.92 3.87 -5.87
N VAL A 24 9.79 2.78 -6.63
CA VAL A 24 10.52 1.54 -6.35
C VAL A 24 11.99 1.76 -6.66
N VAL A 25 12.80 1.78 -5.61
CA VAL A 25 14.27 1.96 -5.62
C VAL A 25 14.96 0.63 -5.89
N ASN A 26 14.47 -0.45 -5.28
CA ASN A 26 15.02 -1.78 -5.48
C ASN A 26 13.96 -2.86 -5.31
N VAL A 27 14.20 -4.04 -5.90
CA VAL A 27 13.37 -5.23 -5.74
C VAL A 27 14.28 -6.40 -5.42
N PHE A 28 14.06 -7.02 -4.26
CA PHE A 28 14.81 -8.18 -3.79
C PHE A 28 14.06 -9.46 -4.08
N ALA A 29 14.79 -10.58 -4.19
CA ALA A 29 14.18 -11.88 -4.43
C ALA A 29 13.51 -12.45 -3.17
N SER A 30 14.00 -12.03 -1.99
CA SER A 30 13.51 -12.46 -0.68
C SER A 30 13.42 -11.30 0.33
N HIS A 31 12.70 -11.53 1.43
CA HIS A 31 12.63 -10.60 2.55
C HIS A 31 13.96 -10.49 3.30
N GLU A 32 14.72 -11.59 3.40
CA GLU A 32 16.04 -11.64 4.04
C GLU A 32 17.06 -10.77 3.29
N GLU A 33 17.04 -10.80 1.96
CA GLU A 33 17.88 -9.92 1.15
C GLU A 33 17.54 -8.44 1.37
N ALA A 34 16.25 -8.11 1.39
CA ALA A 34 15.81 -6.75 1.71
C ALA A 34 16.21 -6.34 3.13
N ALA A 35 16.10 -7.24 4.10
CA ALA A 35 16.47 -6.96 5.48
C ALA A 35 17.96 -6.62 5.63
N ARG A 36 18.84 -7.39 4.98
CA ARG A 36 20.28 -7.05 4.92
C ARG A 36 20.51 -5.67 4.33
N TRP A 37 19.81 -5.35 3.23
CA TRP A 37 19.94 -4.04 2.59
C TRP A 37 19.57 -2.86 3.52
N PHE A 38 18.52 -3.03 4.35
CA PHE A 38 18.13 -2.05 5.38
C PHE A 38 19.17 -1.95 6.50
N GLN A 39 19.63 -3.10 7.00
CA GLN A 39 20.65 -3.18 8.07
C GLN A 39 21.97 -2.53 7.67
N ASP A 40 22.47 -2.82 6.45
CA ASP A 40 23.70 -2.23 5.90
C ASP A 40 23.65 -0.68 5.83
N ARG A 41 22.44 -0.11 5.84
CA ARG A 41 22.18 1.33 5.78
C ARG A 41 21.77 1.93 7.12
N ASN A 42 21.75 1.12 8.18
CA ASN A 42 21.28 1.53 9.50
C ASN A 42 19.85 2.12 9.48
N VAL A 43 18.98 1.56 8.63
CA VAL A 43 17.57 1.95 8.52
C VAL A 43 16.70 0.88 9.18
N PRO A 44 15.69 1.26 10.00
CA PRO A 44 14.79 0.30 10.61
C PRO A 44 14.04 -0.55 9.57
N LEU A 45 13.85 -1.83 9.87
CA LEU A 45 13.05 -2.70 9.03
C LEU A 45 11.58 -2.24 9.04
N PRO A 46 10.92 -2.15 7.87
CA PRO A 46 9.50 -1.89 7.85
C PRO A 46 8.75 -3.13 8.35
N SER A 47 7.59 -2.93 9.00
CA SER A 47 6.83 -4.02 9.63
C SER A 47 6.24 -5.05 8.65
N ASN A 48 6.38 -4.82 7.34
CA ASN A 48 5.99 -5.78 6.29
C ASN A 48 7.19 -6.59 5.77
N CYS A 49 8.43 -6.28 6.18
CA CYS A 49 9.61 -7.07 5.87
C CYS A 49 9.72 -8.24 6.86
N ILE A 50 8.90 -9.26 6.64
CA ILE A 50 8.81 -10.46 7.49
C ILE A 50 10.12 -11.27 7.42
N VAL A 51 10.91 -11.21 8.50
CA VAL A 51 12.14 -11.99 8.73
C VAL A 51 12.22 -12.32 10.21
N GLU A 52 13.10 -13.26 10.59
CA GLU A 52 13.36 -13.56 12.00
C GLU A 52 13.74 -12.30 12.78
N GLY A 53 13.06 -12.05 13.91
CA GLY A 53 13.27 -10.85 14.74
C GLY A 53 12.53 -9.58 14.26
N ASN A 54 11.76 -9.63 13.17
CA ASN A 54 10.89 -8.54 12.72
C ASN A 54 9.47 -9.05 12.49
N ASP A 55 8.82 -9.45 13.59
CA ASP A 55 7.48 -10.02 13.57
C ASP A 55 6.43 -9.04 13.04
N CYS A 56 5.36 -9.59 12.48
CA CYS A 56 4.22 -8.78 12.06
C CYS A 56 3.59 -8.05 13.26
N LYS A 57 2.95 -6.91 12.97
CA LYS A 57 2.23 -6.18 14.02
C LYS A 57 1.17 -7.10 14.66
N PRO A 58 1.07 -7.11 16.00
CA PRO A 58 0.01 -7.84 16.70
C PRO A 58 -1.37 -7.51 16.15
N LEU A 59 -2.24 -8.52 16.07
CA LEU A 59 -3.58 -8.40 15.48
C LEU A 59 -4.39 -7.21 16.02
N HIS A 60 -4.34 -6.93 17.32
CA HIS A 60 -5.04 -5.81 17.95
C HIS A 60 -4.54 -4.42 17.52
N LEU A 61 -3.35 -4.33 16.92
CA LEU A 61 -2.77 -3.10 16.35
C LEU A 61 -2.96 -3.02 14.83
N THR A 62 -3.60 -4.03 14.23
CA THR A 62 -4.02 -4.02 12.83
C THR A 62 -5.46 -3.51 12.73
N THR A 63 -5.96 -3.23 11.52
CA THR A 63 -7.33 -2.73 11.29
C THR A 63 -8.47 -3.69 11.68
N GLY A 64 -8.17 -4.74 12.46
CA GLY A 64 -9.13 -5.56 13.19
C GLY A 64 -9.40 -6.93 12.55
N LEU A 65 -9.75 -7.90 13.41
CA LEU A 65 -10.61 -9.02 13.02
C LEU A 65 -12.01 -8.48 12.67
N PRO A 66 -12.82 -9.20 11.87
CA PRO A 66 -14.23 -8.85 11.71
C PRO A 66 -14.85 -8.70 13.10
N ALA A 67 -15.47 -7.55 13.38
CA ALA A 67 -16.30 -7.44 14.57
C ALA A 67 -17.41 -8.50 14.51
N ASP A 68 -17.83 -9.02 15.66
CA ASP A 68 -18.89 -10.03 15.87
C ASP A 68 -20.25 -9.71 15.20
N ASN A 69 -20.37 -8.59 14.49
CA ASN A 69 -21.61 -8.03 13.98
C ASN A 69 -21.86 -8.36 12.49
N GLY A 70 -21.42 -9.53 12.04
CA GLY A 70 -21.94 -10.15 10.81
C GLY A 70 -21.59 -9.46 9.49
N ASN A 71 -20.62 -8.56 9.45
CA ASN A 71 -20.09 -8.05 8.19
C ASN A 71 -18.64 -8.50 8.02
N PRO A 72 -18.39 -9.73 7.51
CA PRO A 72 -17.05 -10.18 7.20
C PRO A 72 -16.47 -9.17 6.21
N GLN A 73 -15.48 -8.42 6.67
CA GLN A 73 -14.92 -7.34 5.86
C GLN A 73 -14.45 -7.95 4.54
N GLN A 74 -15.15 -7.58 3.46
CA GLN A 74 -15.22 -8.19 2.12
C GLN A 74 -13.90 -8.22 1.32
N ASN A 75 -12.75 -8.26 1.99
CA ASN A 75 -11.43 -8.18 1.37
C ASN A 75 -10.64 -9.50 1.41
N TRP A 76 -11.19 -10.58 1.96
CA TRP A 76 -10.70 -11.96 1.70
C TRP A 76 -11.13 -12.38 0.29
N SER A 77 -10.69 -11.61 -0.70
CA SER A 77 -11.04 -11.69 -2.12
C SER A 77 -10.51 -12.96 -2.81
N GLN A 78 -10.04 -13.95 -2.05
CA GLN A 78 -9.62 -15.28 -2.52
C GLN A 78 -10.33 -16.43 -1.79
N GLY A 79 -11.48 -16.18 -1.16
CA GLY A 79 -12.36 -17.26 -0.66
C GLY A 79 -11.89 -17.98 0.61
N GLY A 80 -11.00 -17.36 1.41
CA GLY A 80 -10.56 -17.90 2.70
C GLY A 80 -11.39 -17.36 3.86
N GLU A 81 -11.60 -18.18 4.89
CA GLU A 81 -12.14 -17.72 6.18
C GLU A 81 -11.14 -16.76 6.85
N PRO A 82 -11.63 -15.68 7.50
CA PRO A 82 -10.76 -14.82 8.29
C PRO A 82 -10.12 -15.63 9.44
N PRO A 83 -8.87 -15.34 9.82
CA PRO A 83 -8.26 -15.94 11.00
C PRO A 83 -9.10 -15.57 12.22
N ARG A 84 -9.33 -16.55 13.10
CA ARG A 84 -10.12 -16.40 14.33
C ARG A 84 -9.22 -16.15 15.55
N THR A 85 -7.93 -16.39 15.40
CA THR A 85 -6.92 -16.28 16.45
C THR A 85 -5.66 -15.53 15.96
N LEU A 86 -4.85 -15.02 16.89
CA LEU A 86 -3.55 -14.40 16.59
C LEU A 86 -2.60 -15.42 15.93
N ALA A 87 -2.61 -16.68 16.38
CA ALA A 87 -1.78 -17.72 15.79
C ALA A 87 -2.14 -17.98 14.32
N GLU A 88 -3.43 -18.01 13.97
CA GLU A 88 -3.86 -18.12 12.57
C GLU A 88 -3.48 -16.88 11.75
N TRP A 89 -3.52 -15.68 12.36
CA TRP A 89 -3.09 -14.44 11.71
C TRP A 89 -1.59 -14.46 11.39
N ASP A 90 -0.75 -14.83 12.36
CA ASP A 90 0.70 -14.89 12.20
C ASP A 90 1.09 -15.97 11.18
N ALA A 91 0.48 -17.16 11.27
CA ALA A 91 0.69 -18.24 10.31
C ALA A 91 0.32 -17.81 8.87
N HIS A 92 -0.76 -17.04 8.70
CA HIS A 92 -1.15 -16.52 7.41
C HIS A 92 -0.16 -15.48 6.87
N TYR A 93 0.43 -14.64 7.73
CA TYR A 93 1.48 -13.70 7.33
C TYR A 93 2.74 -14.42 6.85
N TRP A 94 3.22 -15.42 7.61
CA TRP A 94 4.36 -16.25 7.23
C TRP A 94 4.09 -17.03 5.92
N TYR A 95 2.88 -17.57 5.78
CA TYR A 95 2.46 -18.20 4.53
C TYR A 95 2.53 -17.23 3.35
N ARG A 96 1.98 -16.01 3.48
CA ARG A 96 2.03 -15.00 2.42
C ARG A 96 3.46 -14.56 2.09
N ALA A 97 4.32 -14.39 3.11
CA ALA A 97 5.73 -14.08 2.91
C ALA A 97 6.43 -15.20 2.10
N SER A 98 6.13 -16.47 2.40
CA SER A 98 6.68 -17.60 1.64
C SER A 98 6.17 -17.69 0.19
N LYS A 99 4.94 -17.24 -0.07
CA LYS A 99 4.34 -17.23 -1.43
C LYS A 99 4.75 -16.02 -2.25
N HIS A 100 4.98 -14.89 -1.60
CA HIS A 100 5.34 -13.62 -2.22
C HIS A 100 6.70 -13.17 -1.72
N THR A 101 7.74 -13.92 -2.11
CA THR A 101 9.10 -13.71 -1.59
C THR A 101 9.70 -12.36 -2.02
N LYS A 102 9.26 -11.81 -3.16
CA LYS A 102 9.81 -10.56 -3.67
C LYS A 102 9.45 -9.38 -2.77
N PHE A 103 10.46 -8.59 -2.40
CA PHE A 103 10.28 -7.41 -1.57
C PHE A 103 10.71 -6.15 -2.32
N ALA A 104 9.79 -5.19 -2.47
CA ALA A 104 10.08 -3.91 -3.10
C ALA A 104 10.39 -2.85 -2.05
N VAL A 105 11.56 -2.22 -2.15
CA VAL A 105 11.91 -1.05 -1.36
C VAL A 105 11.51 0.20 -2.12
N CYS A 106 10.72 1.05 -1.47
CA CYS A 106 10.17 2.25 -2.07
C CYS A 106 10.64 3.51 -1.36
N LYS A 107 10.85 4.58 -2.12
CA LYS A 107 11.01 5.95 -1.65
C LYS A 107 9.68 6.67 -1.79
N HIS A 108 9.27 7.39 -0.75
CA HIS A 108 8.13 8.31 -0.84
C HIS A 108 8.58 9.56 -1.60
N LEU A 109 7.90 9.84 -2.72
CA LEU A 109 8.15 11.05 -3.50
C LEU A 109 7.34 12.24 -2.99
N ILE A 110 6.21 11.94 -2.34
CA ILE A 110 5.27 12.94 -1.84
C ILE A 110 4.91 12.58 -0.39
N PRO A 111 5.23 13.43 0.60
CA PRO A 111 4.88 13.18 1.99
C PRO A 111 3.36 13.19 2.15
N ALA A 112 2.81 12.07 2.62
CA ALA A 112 1.38 11.81 2.71
C ALA A 112 0.69 12.70 3.75
N ARG A 113 0.22 13.88 3.35
CA ARG A 113 -0.87 14.63 4.01
C ARG A 113 -1.61 15.51 3.00
N LEU A 114 -2.37 14.91 2.09
CA LEU A 114 -3.54 15.59 1.53
C LEU A 114 -4.72 15.24 2.45
N ARG A 115 -4.80 15.90 3.61
CA ARG A 115 -5.92 15.72 4.55
C ARG A 115 -7.23 16.22 3.94
N ASP A 116 -7.13 17.15 3.01
CA ASP A 116 -8.23 17.65 2.21
C ASP A 116 -8.11 16.96 0.85
N ALA A 117 -9.14 16.22 0.44
CA ALA A 117 -9.20 15.59 -0.88
C ALA A 117 -9.52 16.70 -1.91
N PRO A 118 -8.53 17.30 -2.60
CA PRO A 118 -8.74 18.55 -3.30
C PRO A 118 -9.06 18.35 -4.78
N PHE A 119 -8.94 17.12 -5.30
CA PHE A 119 -8.97 16.88 -6.74
C PHE A 119 -10.37 16.49 -7.19
N TYR A 120 -10.92 17.26 -8.12
CA TYR A 120 -12.06 16.80 -8.89
C TYR A 120 -11.65 15.61 -9.77
N THR A 121 -12.59 14.69 -10.00
CA THR A 121 -12.35 13.51 -10.85
C THR A 121 -11.73 13.89 -12.19
N THR A 122 -12.24 14.94 -12.84
CA THR A 122 -11.78 15.41 -14.15
C THR A 122 -10.33 15.91 -14.15
N GLU A 123 -9.87 16.54 -13.07
CA GLU A 123 -8.49 17.03 -12.97
C GLU A 123 -7.51 15.85 -12.84
N LEU A 124 -7.92 14.83 -12.09
CA LEU A 124 -7.12 13.65 -11.84
C LEU A 124 -7.10 12.70 -13.05
N GLU A 125 -8.21 12.54 -13.74
CA GLU A 125 -8.28 11.81 -15.03
C GLU A 125 -7.33 12.42 -16.06
N GLY A 126 -7.27 13.76 -16.15
CA GLY A 126 -6.35 14.48 -17.04
C GLY A 126 -4.86 14.29 -16.71
N CYS A 127 -4.53 13.72 -15.55
CA CYS A 127 -3.15 13.39 -15.21
C CYS A 127 -2.67 12.06 -15.80
N PHE A 128 -3.57 11.15 -16.16
CA PHE A 128 -3.23 9.81 -16.64
C PHE A 128 -3.50 9.69 -18.13
N ASP A 129 -2.57 9.09 -18.87
CA ASP A 129 -2.70 9.02 -20.34
C ASP A 129 -3.90 8.14 -20.77
N THR A 130 -4.34 7.24 -19.89
CA THR A 130 -5.55 6.41 -20.09
C THR A 130 -6.85 7.18 -19.87
N GLY A 131 -6.79 8.36 -19.24
CA GLY A 131 -7.98 9.07 -18.75
C GLY A 131 -8.64 8.39 -17.55
N GLU A 132 -8.04 7.34 -16.97
CA GLU A 132 -8.59 6.58 -15.85
C GLU A 132 -7.78 6.79 -14.57
N VAL A 133 -8.48 6.92 -13.44
CA VAL A 133 -7.86 7.11 -12.13
C VAL A 133 -7.45 5.75 -11.51
N PRO A 134 -6.18 5.58 -11.06
CA PRO A 134 -5.70 4.35 -10.43
C PRO A 134 -6.40 3.99 -9.11
N PHE A 135 -7.23 2.94 -9.10
CA PHE A 135 -7.86 2.45 -7.88
C PHE A 135 -6.97 1.51 -7.06
N THR A 136 -6.80 1.84 -5.78
CA THR A 136 -5.99 1.09 -4.81
C THR A 136 -6.43 -0.34 -4.56
N ARG A 137 -7.73 -0.64 -4.72
CA ARG A 137 -8.29 -1.94 -4.30
C ARG A 137 -7.82 -3.10 -5.16
N PHE A 138 -7.36 -2.84 -6.38
CA PHE A 138 -7.00 -3.91 -7.30
C PHE A 138 -5.58 -3.79 -7.85
N ARG A 139 -5.04 -2.58 -8.04
CA ARG A 139 -3.68 -2.40 -8.55
C ARG A 139 -3.14 -0.99 -8.27
N ALA A 140 -2.01 -0.89 -7.58
CA ALA A 140 -1.20 0.32 -7.70
C ALA A 140 -0.76 0.45 -9.17
N ALA A 141 -1.14 1.54 -9.85
CA ALA A 141 -0.77 1.73 -11.24
C ALA A 141 0.69 2.15 -11.33
N LYS A 142 1.44 1.46 -12.20
CA LYS A 142 2.73 1.97 -12.66
C LYS A 142 2.44 3.19 -13.53
N ILE A 143 3.07 4.32 -13.24
CA ILE A 143 2.88 5.57 -13.97
C ILE A 143 4.19 6.02 -14.62
N SER A 144 4.09 6.81 -15.68
CA SER A 144 5.22 7.49 -16.30
C SER A 144 5.68 8.68 -15.45
N GLU A 145 6.87 9.20 -15.76
CA GLU A 145 7.37 10.43 -15.15
C GLU A 145 6.52 11.65 -15.54
N ALA A 146 5.98 11.67 -16.76
CA ALA A 146 5.08 12.72 -17.23
C ALA A 146 3.75 12.71 -16.45
N GLU A 147 3.17 11.53 -16.24
CA GLU A 147 1.97 11.34 -15.40
C GLU A 147 2.23 11.78 -13.96
N PHE A 148 3.37 11.36 -13.38
CA PHE A 148 3.77 11.79 -12.04
C PHE A 148 3.89 13.31 -11.93
N ASN A 149 4.54 13.96 -12.89
CA ASN A 149 4.71 15.41 -12.91
C ASN A 149 3.37 16.16 -13.01
N ARG A 150 2.38 15.62 -13.75
CA ARG A 150 1.03 16.19 -13.79
C ARG A 150 0.33 16.09 -12.44
N VAL A 151 0.39 14.92 -11.80
CA VAL A 151 -0.17 14.73 -10.44
C VAL A 151 0.52 15.64 -9.43
N ALA A 152 1.85 15.74 -9.47
CA ALA A 152 2.62 16.57 -8.55
C ALA A 152 2.28 18.06 -8.66
N ARG A 153 1.93 18.56 -9.87
CA ARG A 153 1.49 19.95 -10.07
C ARG A 153 0.15 20.26 -9.42
N LEU A 154 -0.73 19.28 -9.26
CA LEU A 154 -2.00 19.50 -8.55
C LEU A 154 -1.79 19.70 -7.04
N MET A 155 -0.60 19.37 -6.52
CA MET A 155 -0.30 19.39 -5.08
C MET A 155 0.40 20.65 -4.59
N VAL A 156 0.65 21.61 -5.47
CA VAL A 156 1.28 22.92 -5.19
C VAL A 156 0.20 23.98 -5.14
#